data_AF-A0A383W3R8-F1
#
_entry.id   AF-A0A383W3R8-F1
#
_cell.length_a   1.000
_cell.length_b   1.000
_cell.length_c   1.000
_cell.angle_alpha   90.00
_cell.angle_beta   90.00
_cell.angle_gamma   90.00
#
_symmetry.space_group_name_H-M   'P 1'
#
loop_
_entity.id
_entity.type
_entity.pdbx_description
1 polymer ?
#
loop_
_entity_poly.entity_id
_entity_poly.type
_entity_poly.pdbx_seq_one_letter_code
_entity_poly.pdbx_strand_id
1 'polypeptide(L)'
;MSDLRVNTTAIAESYLTSPASQQLWNVTPIWQPQAAKELRLMAPGDAPSGAKRIIEGVIALFEAKTSVQHCEAVEIFEHDLLWDGPPVRLSNKGHLRLATYLFKYFAHLNIRPVALTISEPGPGRTLIELDAVAVSFPHRAWWLPATLLLPQQVSKNVHFKIGVRGGLDGGKVELFTGRLTNFPPFLPLPLRTAAGIAMGALPHAIEPLLGYAFDVADGGHYYAAKRDAAFDARHP
;
A
#
# COMPACT_ATOMS: atom_id res chain seq x y z
N MET A 1 -29.46 19.35 1.16
CA MET A 1 -28.75 18.09 0.91
C MET A 1 -28.83 17.82 -0.59
N SER A 2 -27.81 18.27 -1.33
CA SER A 2 -27.73 18.11 -2.79
C SER A 2 -26.72 17.00 -3.10
N ASP A 3 -27.19 16.00 -3.83
CA ASP A 3 -26.40 14.87 -4.33
C ASP A 3 -25.30 15.35 -5.27
N LEU A 4 -24.07 15.44 -4.76
CA LEU A 4 -22.85 15.46 -5.57
C LEU A 4 -22.60 14.04 -6.11
N ARG A 5 -23.37 13.63 -7.12
CA ARG A 5 -22.98 12.52 -8.01
C ARG A 5 -21.78 13.00 -8.82
N VAL A 6 -20.60 12.87 -8.24
CA VAL A 6 -19.33 13.04 -8.93
C VAL A 6 -19.32 12.03 -10.07
N ASN A 7 -19.33 12.51 -11.31
CA ASN A 7 -19.30 11.68 -12.51
C ASN A 7 -17.90 11.05 -12.64
N THR A 8 -17.68 9.96 -11.91
CA THR A 8 -16.41 9.24 -11.77
C THR A 8 -15.81 8.79 -13.09
N THR A 9 -16.65 8.57 -14.11
CA THR A 9 -16.23 8.13 -15.45
C THR A 9 -15.52 9.24 -16.23
N ALA A 10 -16.04 10.47 -16.18
CA ALA A 10 -15.42 11.63 -16.84
C ALA A 10 -14.09 12.06 -16.16
N ILE A 11 -13.97 11.78 -14.87
CA ILE A 11 -12.72 11.98 -14.12
C ILE A 11 -11.71 10.89 -14.48
N ALA A 12 -12.10 9.63 -14.66
CA ALA A 12 -11.15 8.59 -15.10
C ALA A 12 -10.56 8.89 -16.51
N GLU A 13 -11.39 9.32 -17.47
CA GLU A 13 -10.96 9.58 -18.85
C GLU A 13 -10.03 10.80 -19.00
N SER A 14 -10.28 11.88 -18.25
CA SER A 14 -9.43 13.09 -18.30
C SER A 14 -8.05 12.90 -17.64
N TYR A 15 -7.87 11.86 -16.83
CA TYR A 15 -6.62 11.58 -16.12
C TYR A 15 -5.67 10.65 -16.89
N LEU A 16 -6.21 9.70 -17.65
CA LEU A 16 -5.42 8.80 -18.50
C LEU A 16 -4.67 9.54 -19.63
N THR A 17 -5.12 10.73 -19.99
CA THR A 17 -4.59 11.54 -21.11
C THR A 17 -3.63 12.67 -20.67
N SER A 18 -3.40 12.87 -19.37
CA SER A 18 -2.56 13.96 -18.87
C SER A 18 -1.06 13.69 -19.04
N PRO A 19 -0.27 14.58 -19.67
CA PRO A 19 1.19 14.44 -19.78
C PRO A 19 1.90 14.35 -18.41
N ALA A 20 1.29 14.90 -17.36
CA ALA A 20 1.81 14.85 -15.99
C ALA A 20 1.66 13.47 -15.32
N SER A 21 0.76 12.61 -15.83
CA SER A 21 0.72 11.20 -15.44
C SER A 21 1.88 10.46 -16.11
N GLN A 22 2.23 10.78 -17.35
CA GLN A 22 3.27 10.11 -18.16
C GLN A 22 4.74 10.42 -17.77
N GLN A 23 5.03 11.53 -17.10
CA GLN A 23 6.42 12.01 -16.91
C GLN A 23 7.14 11.58 -15.61
N LEU A 24 6.53 10.80 -14.71
CA LEU A 24 7.13 10.42 -13.41
C LEU A 24 7.37 8.91 -13.23
N TRP A 25 7.35 8.15 -14.33
CA TRP A 25 7.43 6.68 -14.39
C TRP A 25 8.84 6.07 -14.44
N ASN A 26 9.85 6.70 -13.83
CA ASN A 26 11.18 6.10 -13.72
C ASN A 26 11.27 5.07 -12.58
N VAL A 27 10.22 4.26 -12.41
CA VAL A 27 10.28 3.06 -11.59
C VAL A 27 10.76 1.95 -12.52
N THR A 28 11.88 1.33 -12.14
CA THR A 28 12.60 0.21 -12.76
C THR A 28 12.16 -0.16 -14.19
N PRO A 29 13.02 -0.03 -15.23
CA PRO A 29 12.62 -0.21 -16.64
C PRO A 29 11.89 -1.53 -16.97
N ILE A 30 12.04 -2.54 -16.12
CA ILE A 30 11.34 -3.84 -16.15
C ILE A 30 9.81 -3.72 -16.01
N TRP A 31 9.31 -2.66 -15.38
CA TRP A 31 7.89 -2.44 -15.07
C TRP A 31 7.23 -1.41 -15.98
N GLN A 32 7.89 -1.04 -17.08
CA GLN A 32 7.28 -0.23 -18.11
C GLN A 32 6.44 -1.13 -19.03
N PRO A 33 5.21 -0.74 -19.37
CA PRO A 33 4.42 -1.48 -20.35
C PRO A 33 5.18 -1.47 -21.68
N GLN A 34 5.72 -2.62 -22.09
CA GLN A 34 6.15 -2.82 -23.47
C GLN A 34 4.91 -2.71 -24.36
N ALA A 35 5.06 -2.13 -25.57
CA ALA A 35 3.96 -1.85 -26.52
C ALA A 35 2.83 -2.89 -26.40
N ALA A 36 1.71 -2.43 -25.84
CA ALA A 36 0.79 -3.23 -25.04
C ALA A 36 0.26 -4.48 -25.75
N LYS A 37 0.43 -5.64 -25.12
CA LYS A 37 -0.24 -6.87 -25.57
C LYS A 37 -1.69 -6.98 -25.09
N GLU A 38 -2.16 -6.15 -24.16
CA GLU A 38 -3.59 -5.91 -23.88
C GLU A 38 -3.69 -4.85 -22.77
N LEU A 39 -4.40 -3.75 -23.01
CA LEU A 39 -4.83 -2.80 -21.99
C LEU A 39 -6.33 -3.00 -21.82
N ARG A 40 -6.74 -3.64 -20.72
CA ARG A 40 -8.16 -3.81 -20.40
C ARG A 40 -8.53 -2.89 -19.25
N LEU A 41 -9.18 -1.77 -19.58
CA LEU A 41 -9.85 -0.94 -18.58
C LEU A 41 -11.11 -1.68 -18.12
N MET A 42 -11.24 -1.91 -16.83
CA MET A 42 -12.37 -2.63 -16.26
C MET A 42 -12.80 -2.03 -14.92
N ALA A 43 -14.08 -2.21 -14.59
CA ALA A 43 -14.56 -1.95 -13.25
C ALA A 43 -13.97 -3.00 -12.29
N PRO A 44 -13.69 -2.67 -11.02
CA PRO A 44 -13.16 -3.61 -10.04
C PRO A 44 -14.00 -4.89 -9.88
N GLY A 45 -15.32 -4.79 -10.05
CA GLY A 45 -16.24 -5.94 -9.99
C GLY A 45 -16.07 -6.95 -11.13
N ASP A 46 -15.55 -6.52 -12.28
CA ASP A 46 -15.36 -7.36 -13.47
C ASP A 46 -13.94 -7.93 -13.58
N ALA A 47 -13.08 -7.61 -12.61
CA ALA A 47 -11.69 -8.05 -12.63
C ALA A 47 -11.56 -9.59 -12.50
N PRO A 48 -10.56 -10.20 -13.17
CA PRO A 48 -10.22 -11.61 -12.98
C PRO A 48 -9.99 -11.95 -11.50
N SER A 49 -10.28 -13.19 -11.09
CA SER A 49 -10.13 -13.65 -9.70
C SER A 49 -8.74 -13.35 -9.11
N GLY A 50 -7.68 -13.61 -9.87
CA GLY A 50 -6.31 -13.31 -9.45
C GLY A 50 -6.06 -11.81 -9.24
N ALA A 51 -6.61 -10.94 -10.09
CA ALA A 51 -6.47 -9.49 -9.91
C ALA A 51 -7.24 -9.00 -8.67
N LYS A 52 -8.45 -9.52 -8.45
CA LYS A 52 -9.25 -9.23 -7.23
C LYS A 52 -8.49 -9.60 -5.97
N ARG A 53 -7.92 -10.80 -5.91
CA ARG A 53 -7.09 -11.26 -4.78
C ARG A 53 -5.96 -10.28 -4.46
N ILE A 54 -5.25 -9.81 -5.49
CA ILE A 54 -4.14 -8.87 -5.31
C ILE A 54 -4.65 -7.50 -4.80
N ILE A 55 -5.69 -6.95 -5.42
CA ILE A 55 -6.27 -5.66 -5.05
C ILE A 55 -6.81 -5.70 -3.62
N GLU A 56 -7.61 -6.73 -3.30
CA GLU A 56 -8.19 -6.93 -1.98
C GLU A 56 -7.10 -7.12 -0.92
N GLY A 57 -6.04 -7.87 -1.20
CA GLY A 57 -4.93 -8.02 -0.25
C GLY A 57 -4.15 -6.72 -0.02
N VAL A 58 -3.94 -5.91 -1.07
CA VAL A 58 -3.33 -4.57 -0.92
C VAL A 58 -4.23 -3.66 -0.08
N ILE A 59 -5.55 -3.65 -0.32
CA ILE A 59 -6.51 -2.86 0.45
C ILE A 59 -6.55 -3.36 1.90
N ALA A 60 -6.64 -4.67 2.11
CA ALA A 60 -6.65 -5.29 3.43
C ALA A 60 -5.41 -4.91 4.24
N LEU A 61 -4.24 -4.77 3.62
CA LEU A 61 -3.04 -4.31 4.29
C LEU A 61 -3.16 -2.88 4.83
N PHE A 62 -3.76 -1.95 4.08
CA PHE A 62 -3.94 -0.56 4.50
C PHE A 62 -5.13 -0.35 5.44
N GLU A 63 -6.11 -1.24 5.40
CA GLU A 63 -7.31 -1.20 6.25
C GLU A 63 -7.19 -2.07 7.51
N ALA A 64 -6.13 -2.89 7.62
CA ALA A 64 -5.87 -3.74 8.76
C ALA A 64 -5.78 -2.93 10.06
N LYS A 65 -6.34 -3.49 11.14
CA LYS A 65 -6.42 -2.83 12.46
C LYS A 65 -5.45 -3.43 13.47
N THR A 66 -5.24 -4.74 13.40
CA THR A 66 -4.39 -5.48 14.35
C THR A 66 -3.08 -5.91 13.69
N SER A 67 -2.05 -6.17 14.50
CA SER A 67 -0.79 -6.71 13.97
C SER A 67 -0.98 -8.04 13.23
N VAL A 68 -1.91 -8.90 13.69
CA VAL A 68 -2.23 -10.19 13.04
C VAL A 68 -2.77 -9.97 11.64
N GLN A 69 -3.74 -9.07 11.48
CA GLN A 69 -4.32 -8.75 10.16
C GLN A 69 -3.26 -8.19 9.21
N HIS A 70 -2.31 -7.39 9.71
CA HIS A 70 -1.20 -6.92 8.91
C HIS A 70 -0.29 -8.08 8.47
N CYS A 71 0.00 -9.04 9.34
CA CYS A 71 0.77 -10.25 9.00
C CYS A 71 0.08 -11.09 7.92
N GLU A 72 -1.23 -11.30 8.04
CA GLU A 72 -2.02 -12.05 7.07
C GLU A 72 -2.07 -11.32 5.72
N ALA A 73 -2.33 -10.01 5.72
CA ALA A 73 -2.44 -9.22 4.51
C ALA A 73 -1.12 -9.10 3.74
N VAL A 74 0.05 -9.14 4.41
CA VAL A 74 1.33 -9.10 3.70
C VAL A 74 1.70 -10.40 2.98
N GLU A 75 0.97 -11.50 3.15
CA GLU A 75 1.30 -12.79 2.53
C GLU A 75 1.26 -12.78 0.99
N ILE A 76 0.48 -11.88 0.39
CA ILE A 76 0.43 -11.72 -1.07
C ILE A 76 1.69 -11.03 -1.65
N PHE A 77 2.57 -10.49 -0.80
CA PHE A 77 3.75 -9.75 -1.22
C PHE A 77 5.00 -10.63 -1.21
N GLU A 78 5.92 -10.33 -2.12
CA GLU A 78 7.24 -10.97 -2.19
C GLU A 78 8.13 -10.46 -1.05
N HIS A 79 9.11 -11.27 -0.62
CA HIS A 79 10.02 -10.87 0.46
C HIS A 79 10.76 -9.56 0.13
N ASP A 80 11.25 -9.44 -1.10
CA ASP A 80 12.04 -8.31 -1.60
C ASP A 80 11.20 -7.26 -2.35
N LEU A 81 9.95 -7.05 -1.93
CA LEU A 81 9.09 -6.06 -2.55
C LEU A 81 9.68 -4.65 -2.47
N LEU A 82 9.46 -3.84 -3.50
CA LEU A 82 9.70 -2.40 -3.47
C LEU A 82 8.38 -1.65 -3.26
N TRP A 83 8.27 -0.94 -2.14
CA TRP A 83 7.22 0.05 -1.92
C TRP A 83 7.77 1.44 -2.17
N ASP A 84 7.22 2.13 -3.17
CA ASP A 84 7.53 3.53 -3.49
C ASP A 84 6.29 4.40 -3.36
N GLY A 85 6.06 4.90 -2.15
CA GLY A 85 4.98 5.83 -1.82
C GLY A 85 5.44 7.29 -1.81
N PRO A 86 4.51 8.26 -1.74
CA PRO A 86 4.86 9.67 -1.66
C PRO A 86 5.68 10.05 -0.41
N PRO A 87 5.36 9.55 0.81
CA PRO A 87 6.13 9.91 2.00
C PRO A 87 7.31 8.96 2.28
N VAL A 88 7.27 7.73 1.77
CA VAL A 88 8.13 6.63 2.21
C VAL A 88 8.54 5.77 1.02
N ARG A 89 9.80 5.35 1.00
CA ARG A 89 10.30 4.28 0.15
C ARG A 89 10.96 3.20 0.99
N LEU A 90 10.57 1.94 0.78
CA LEU A 90 11.15 0.79 1.48
C LEU A 90 11.22 -0.45 0.60
N SER A 91 12.09 -1.38 0.96
CA SER A 91 12.45 -2.53 0.12
C SER A 91 12.50 -3.84 0.93
N ASN A 92 11.40 -4.20 1.58
CA ASN A 92 11.23 -5.48 2.28
C ASN A 92 9.78 -5.66 2.75
N LYS A 93 9.27 -6.90 2.71
CA LYS A 93 7.94 -7.29 3.24
C LYS A 93 7.73 -6.95 4.71
N GLY A 94 8.70 -7.26 5.56
CA GLY A 94 8.65 -6.97 7.00
C GLY A 94 8.61 -5.46 7.28
N HIS A 95 9.36 -4.67 6.52
CA HIS A 95 9.34 -3.21 6.63
C HIS A 95 8.02 -2.61 6.17
N LEU A 96 7.44 -3.14 5.07
CA LEU A 96 6.11 -2.73 4.60
C LEU A 96 5.07 -2.93 5.69
N ARG A 97 5.01 -4.14 6.26
CA ARG A 97 4.06 -4.50 7.31
C ARG A 97 4.11 -3.55 8.50
N LEU A 98 5.32 -3.28 9.00
CA LEU A 98 5.49 -2.42 10.18
C LEU A 98 5.22 -0.96 9.85
N ALA A 99 5.61 -0.49 8.68
CA ALA A 99 5.33 0.87 8.27
C ALA A 99 3.83 1.11 8.12
N THR A 100 3.06 0.18 7.54
CA THR A 100 1.59 0.30 7.46
C THR A 100 0.94 0.15 8.84
N TYR A 101 1.44 -0.78 9.67
CA TYR A 101 0.99 -0.92 11.04
C TYR A 101 1.19 0.35 11.87
N LEU A 102 2.37 0.97 11.80
CA LEU A 102 2.64 2.21 12.53
C LEU A 102 1.85 3.39 11.96
N PHE A 103 1.62 3.41 10.64
CA PHE A 103 0.80 4.43 10.00
C PHE A 103 -0.62 4.50 10.58
N LYS A 104 -1.17 3.35 11.03
CA LYS A 104 -2.50 3.27 11.65
C LYS A 104 -2.67 4.19 12.86
N TYR A 105 -1.60 4.47 13.61
CA TYR A 105 -1.65 5.35 14.77
C TYR A 105 -1.80 6.83 14.38
N PHE A 106 -1.50 7.19 13.14
CA PHE A 106 -1.65 8.55 12.62
C PHE A 106 -2.98 8.76 11.90
N ALA A 107 -3.46 7.77 11.16
CA ALA A 107 -4.72 7.86 10.44
C ALA A 107 -5.31 6.48 10.12
N HIS A 108 -6.63 6.41 10.06
CA HIS A 108 -7.34 5.30 9.42
C HIS A 108 -7.51 5.58 7.92
N LEU A 109 -7.32 4.57 7.09
CA LEU A 109 -7.49 4.65 5.64
C LEU A 109 -8.66 3.78 5.20
N ASN A 110 -9.45 4.27 4.27
CA ASN A 110 -10.44 3.52 3.53
C ASN A 110 -10.17 3.70 2.04
N ILE A 111 -9.93 2.62 1.31
CA ILE A 111 -9.55 2.68 -0.10
C ILE A 111 -10.69 2.11 -0.94
N ARG A 112 -11.19 2.93 -1.88
CA ARG A 112 -12.26 2.53 -2.80
C ARG A 112 -11.73 2.44 -4.23
N PRO A 113 -11.55 1.23 -4.78
CA PRO A 113 -11.25 1.03 -6.19
C PRO A 113 -12.28 1.70 -7.10
N VAL A 114 -11.81 2.38 -8.14
CA VAL A 114 -12.65 3.05 -9.16
C VAL A 114 -12.47 2.38 -10.51
N ALA A 115 -11.22 2.23 -10.95
CA ALA A 115 -10.90 1.65 -12.25
C ALA A 115 -9.62 0.83 -12.18
N LEU A 116 -9.55 -0.18 -13.03
CA LEU A 116 -8.44 -1.12 -13.09
C LEU A 116 -7.95 -1.26 -14.53
N THR A 117 -6.64 -1.24 -14.71
CA THR A 117 -5.98 -1.58 -15.97
C THR A 117 -4.96 -2.67 -15.72
N ILE A 118 -5.03 -3.75 -16.48
CA ILE A 118 -4.07 -4.87 -16.41
C ILE A 118 -3.23 -4.86 -17.69
N SER A 119 -1.92 -5.03 -17.55
CA SER A 119 -0.98 -5.14 -18.66
C SER A 119 0.15 -6.13 -18.33
N GLU A 120 0.81 -6.66 -19.35
CA GLU A 120 1.93 -7.59 -19.22
C GLU A 120 3.23 -6.91 -19.70
N PRO A 121 4.06 -6.38 -18.79
CA PRO A 121 5.29 -5.68 -19.18
C PRO A 121 6.41 -6.63 -19.64
N GLY A 122 6.28 -7.93 -19.38
CA GLY A 122 7.26 -8.94 -19.77
C GLY A 122 6.82 -10.36 -19.40
N PRO A 123 7.60 -11.38 -19.81
CA PRO A 123 7.24 -12.77 -19.55
C PRO A 123 7.15 -13.05 -18.05
N GLY A 124 6.00 -13.59 -17.61
CA GLY A 124 5.77 -13.97 -16.23
C GLY A 124 5.65 -12.79 -15.26
N ARG A 125 5.31 -11.60 -15.75
CA ARG A 125 5.00 -10.43 -14.93
C ARG A 125 3.68 -9.81 -15.36
N THR A 126 2.90 -9.37 -14.38
CA THR A 126 1.66 -8.65 -14.63
C THR A 126 1.69 -7.33 -13.87
N LEU A 127 1.38 -6.25 -14.58
CA LEU A 127 1.25 -4.93 -14.01
C LEU A 127 -0.24 -4.59 -13.89
N ILE A 128 -0.63 -4.24 -12.68
CA ILE A 128 -1.98 -3.78 -12.36
C ILE A 128 -1.89 -2.31 -12.01
N GLU A 129 -2.54 -1.47 -12.81
CA GLU A 129 -2.73 -0.04 -12.50
C GLU A 129 -4.14 0.13 -11.94
N LEU A 130 -4.24 0.69 -10.74
CA LEU A 130 -5.48 0.84 -9.99
C LEU A 130 -5.71 2.32 -9.67
N ASP A 131 -6.77 2.88 -10.21
CA ASP A 131 -7.31 4.16 -9.79
C ASP A 131 -8.26 3.93 -8.62
N ALA A 132 -8.04 4.65 -7.52
CA ALA A 132 -8.85 4.54 -6.33
C ALA A 132 -9.05 5.90 -5.64
N VAL A 133 -10.04 5.95 -4.75
CA VAL A 133 -10.24 7.06 -3.82
C VAL A 133 -9.84 6.60 -2.43
N ALA A 134 -8.80 7.19 -1.87
CA ALA A 134 -8.37 6.99 -0.50
C ALA A 134 -9.00 8.04 0.40
N VAL A 135 -9.84 7.61 1.33
CA VAL A 135 -10.39 8.45 2.39
C VAL A 135 -9.57 8.22 3.65
N SER A 136 -8.90 9.27 4.11
CA SER A 136 -8.10 9.24 5.32
C SER A 136 -8.81 9.96 6.46
N PHE A 137 -8.80 9.34 7.65
CA PHE A 137 -9.36 9.85 8.89
C PHE A 137 -8.22 10.03 9.89
N PRO A 138 -7.60 11.22 9.95
CA PRO A 138 -6.49 11.48 10.85
C PRO A 138 -6.90 11.30 12.31
N HIS A 139 -6.07 10.66 13.10
CA HIS A 139 -6.27 10.61 14.55
C HIS A 139 -6.04 12.00 15.14
N ARG A 140 -7.02 12.46 15.92
CA ARG A 140 -6.99 13.75 16.60
C ARG A 140 -6.68 13.52 18.07
N ALA A 141 -5.39 13.50 18.38
CA ALA A 141 -4.93 13.38 19.76
C ALA A 141 -5.21 14.70 20.49
N TRP A 142 -6.03 14.66 21.54
CA TRP A 142 -6.33 15.85 22.35
C TRP A 142 -5.07 16.48 22.97
N TRP A 143 -4.03 15.67 23.20
CA TRP A 143 -2.73 16.09 23.74
C TRP A 143 -1.77 16.67 22.68
N LEU A 144 -2.13 16.62 21.39
CA LEU A 144 -1.40 17.29 20.31
C LEU A 144 -2.30 18.34 19.65
N PRO A 145 -2.31 19.60 20.12
CA PRO A 145 -3.21 20.64 19.63
C PRO A 145 -3.17 20.84 18.11
N ALA A 146 -2.00 20.66 17.49
CA ALA A 146 -1.85 20.73 16.03
C ALA A 146 -2.71 19.68 15.28
N THR A 147 -2.93 18.50 15.86
CA THR A 147 -3.76 17.45 15.24
C THR A 147 -5.25 17.78 15.29
N LEU A 148 -5.70 18.66 16.19
CA LEU A 148 -7.09 19.11 16.27
C LEU A 148 -7.50 19.97 15.07
N LEU A 149 -6.52 20.63 14.42
CA LEU A 149 -6.73 21.43 13.21
C LEU A 149 -6.83 20.59 11.95
N LEU A 150 -6.46 19.30 11.99
CA LEU A 150 -6.59 18.42 10.84
C LEU A 150 -8.07 18.22 10.53
N PRO A 151 -8.50 18.22 9.26
CA PRO A 151 -9.89 17.93 8.88
C PRO A 151 -10.33 16.53 9.34
N GLN A 152 -11.65 16.34 9.53
CA GLN A 152 -12.19 15.06 10.03
C GLN A 152 -11.97 13.93 9.04
N GLN A 153 -12.02 14.27 7.76
CA GLN A 153 -11.78 13.35 6.66
C GLN A 153 -11.05 14.10 5.54
N VAL A 154 -10.15 13.39 4.86
CA VAL A 154 -9.52 13.87 3.63
C VAL A 154 -9.65 12.79 2.57
N SER A 155 -10.45 13.06 1.55
CA SER A 155 -10.57 12.21 0.36
C SER A 155 -9.53 12.61 -0.67
N LYS A 156 -8.81 11.63 -1.21
CA LYS A 156 -7.74 11.82 -2.17
C LYS A 156 -7.87 10.82 -3.30
N ASN A 157 -7.71 11.29 -4.53
CA ASN A 157 -7.51 10.39 -5.66
C ASN A 157 -6.09 9.82 -5.55
N VAL A 158 -6.01 8.50 -5.64
CA VAL A 158 -4.78 7.74 -5.59
C VAL A 158 -4.69 6.88 -6.82
N HIS A 159 -3.50 6.86 -7.42
CA HIS A 159 -3.17 5.95 -8.50
C HIS A 159 -2.09 5.00 -7.99
N PHE A 160 -2.40 3.71 -7.98
CA PHE A 160 -1.49 2.66 -7.57
C PHE A 160 -0.98 1.91 -8.78
N LYS A 161 0.31 1.54 -8.79
CA LYS A 161 0.77 0.43 -9.62
C LYS A 161 1.25 -0.72 -8.76
N ILE A 162 0.80 -1.90 -9.13
CA ILE A 162 1.06 -3.15 -8.44
C ILE A 162 1.70 -4.08 -9.47
N GLY A 163 3.00 -4.34 -9.32
CA GLY A 163 3.73 -5.29 -10.12
C GLY A 163 3.72 -6.66 -9.46
N VAL A 164 3.16 -7.65 -10.15
CA VAL A 164 3.03 -9.03 -9.71
C VAL A 164 4.01 -9.91 -10.47
N ARG A 165 4.83 -10.66 -9.74
CA ARG A 165 5.70 -11.70 -10.28
C ARG A 165 4.94 -13.01 -10.37
N GLY A 166 4.92 -13.61 -11.56
CA GLY A 166 4.11 -14.79 -11.89
C GLY A 166 2.72 -14.42 -12.39
N GLY A 167 1.88 -15.44 -12.63
CA GLY A 167 0.49 -15.25 -13.01
C GLY A 167 -0.37 -14.72 -11.85
N LEU A 168 -1.46 -14.02 -12.14
CA LEU A 168 -2.30 -13.34 -11.14
C LEU A 168 -2.87 -14.26 -10.04
N ASP A 169 -3.15 -15.53 -10.36
CA ASP A 169 -3.81 -16.45 -9.43
C ASP A 169 -2.89 -16.89 -8.26
N GLY A 170 -1.58 -17.02 -8.50
CA GLY A 170 -0.61 -17.47 -7.49
C GLY A 170 0.61 -16.57 -7.32
N GLY A 171 0.73 -15.53 -8.14
CA GLY A 171 1.86 -14.60 -8.13
C GLY A 171 1.89 -13.71 -6.88
N LYS A 172 3.06 -13.12 -6.65
CA LYS A 172 3.30 -12.24 -5.50
C LYS A 172 3.63 -10.84 -5.94
N VAL A 173 3.24 -9.85 -5.14
CA VAL A 173 3.52 -8.44 -5.41
C VAL A 173 5.00 -8.16 -5.14
N GLU A 174 5.76 -7.82 -6.18
CA GLU A 174 7.17 -7.39 -6.07
C GLU A 174 7.33 -5.87 -6.16
N LEU A 175 6.35 -5.17 -6.74
CA LEU A 175 6.36 -3.71 -6.82
C LEU A 175 5.02 -3.15 -6.35
N PHE A 176 5.07 -2.17 -5.47
CA PHE A 176 3.91 -1.37 -5.11
C PHE A 176 4.29 0.12 -5.13
N THR A 177 3.65 0.91 -5.98
CA THR A 177 3.86 2.36 -6.02
C THR A 177 2.53 3.07 -5.91
N GLY A 178 2.52 4.20 -5.19
CA GLY A 178 1.33 5.04 -5.06
C GLY A 178 1.65 6.50 -5.36
N ARG A 179 0.72 7.18 -6.04
CA ARG A 179 0.74 8.62 -6.23
C ARG A 179 -0.53 9.23 -5.67
N LEU A 180 -0.37 10.34 -4.95
CA LEU A 180 -1.47 11.18 -4.48
C LEU A 180 -1.61 12.35 -5.45
N THR A 181 -2.80 12.52 -6.03
CA THR A 181 -3.02 13.53 -7.09
C THR A 181 -2.86 14.97 -6.59
N ASN A 182 -3.25 15.24 -5.35
CA ASN A 182 -3.38 16.60 -4.80
C ASN A 182 -2.34 16.94 -3.73
N PHE A 183 -1.27 16.16 -3.60
CA PHE A 183 -0.20 16.45 -2.62
C PHE A 183 0.99 17.09 -3.34
N PRO A 184 1.72 18.01 -2.66
CA PRO A 184 2.95 18.60 -3.19
C PRO A 184 3.94 17.53 -3.66
N PRO A 185 4.91 17.91 -4.52
CA PRO A 185 5.81 16.98 -5.18
C PRO A 185 6.47 16.02 -4.19
N PHE A 186 6.68 14.78 -4.65
CA PHE A 186 7.35 13.73 -3.91
C PHE A 186 8.52 14.28 -3.12
N LEU A 187 8.59 13.94 -1.83
CA LEU A 187 9.79 14.23 -1.05
C LEU A 187 11.01 13.69 -1.81
N PRO A 188 12.15 14.41 -1.82
CA PRO A 188 13.37 13.91 -2.43
C PRO A 188 13.69 12.49 -1.97
N LEU A 189 14.20 11.65 -2.87
CA LEU A 189 14.48 10.24 -2.61
C LEU A 189 15.21 9.99 -1.27
N PRO A 190 16.25 10.76 -0.89
CA PRO A 190 16.92 10.55 0.39
C PRO A 190 15.99 10.69 1.60
N LEU A 191 15.07 11.66 1.58
CA LEU A 191 14.11 11.85 2.66
C LEU A 191 13.08 10.73 2.72
N ARG A 192 12.62 10.24 1.58
CA ARG A 192 11.68 9.10 1.53
C ARG A 192 12.32 7.80 1.98
N THR A 193 13.59 7.58 1.62
CA THR A 193 14.37 6.44 2.10
C THR A 193 14.60 6.53 3.60
N ALA A 194 14.98 7.72 4.11
CA ALA A 194 15.13 7.94 5.55
C ALA A 194 13.81 7.70 6.30
N ALA A 195 12.69 8.19 5.77
CA ALA A 195 11.36 7.93 6.33
C ALA A 195 11.01 6.43 6.31
N GLY A 196 11.37 5.71 5.24
CA GLY A 196 11.19 4.26 5.18
C GLY A 196 12.06 3.47 6.15
N ILE A 197 13.29 3.94 6.40
CA ILE A 197 14.13 3.39 7.46
C ILE A 197 13.48 3.63 8.83
N ALA A 198 13.02 4.85 9.09
CA ALA A 198 12.41 5.22 10.37
C ALA A 198 11.08 4.51 10.65
N MET A 199 10.23 4.31 9.63
CA MET A 199 8.91 3.71 9.77
C MET A 199 8.90 2.19 9.58
N GLY A 200 9.91 1.62 8.91
CA GLY A 200 9.97 0.20 8.59
C GLY A 200 11.18 -0.48 9.23
N ALA A 201 12.38 -0.13 8.78
CA ALA A 201 13.60 -0.86 9.14
C ALA A 201 13.97 -0.76 10.62
N LEU A 202 13.88 0.43 11.21
CA LEU A 202 14.17 0.64 12.62
C LEU A 202 13.16 -0.13 13.51
N PRO A 203 11.83 0.06 13.37
CA PRO A 203 10.84 -0.74 14.08
C PRO A 203 11.03 -2.25 13.90
N HIS A 204 11.43 -2.70 12.71
CA HIS A 204 11.69 -4.10 12.43
C HIS A 204 12.91 -4.63 13.21
N ALA A 205 13.99 -3.85 13.28
CA ALA A 205 15.19 -4.23 14.02
C ALA A 205 14.94 -4.31 15.54
N ILE A 206 14.08 -3.45 16.07
CA ILE A 206 13.71 -3.45 17.50
C ILE A 206 12.44 -4.24 17.80
N GLU A 207 11.83 -4.88 16.80
CA GLU A 207 10.60 -5.68 16.94
C GLU A 207 10.70 -6.74 18.07
N PRO A 208 11.83 -7.47 18.23
CA PRO A 208 11.97 -8.41 19.34
C PRO A 208 11.86 -7.77 20.72
N LEU A 209 12.24 -6.50 20.85
CA LEU A 209 12.13 -5.72 22.08
C LEU A 209 10.72 -5.12 22.25
N LEU A 210 10.08 -4.73 21.14
CA LEU A 210 8.73 -4.14 21.13
C LEU A 210 7.60 -5.16 21.28
N GLY A 211 7.86 -6.46 21.08
CA GLY A 211 6.84 -7.52 21.20
C GLY A 211 6.05 -7.44 22.50
N TYR A 212 6.70 -7.10 23.62
CA TYR A 212 6.02 -6.90 24.91
C TYR A 212 5.11 -5.66 24.96
N ALA A 213 5.50 -4.56 24.30
CA ALA A 213 4.72 -3.34 24.28
C ALA A 213 3.51 -3.44 23.33
N PHE A 214 3.67 -4.14 22.20
CA PHE A 214 2.59 -4.35 21.23
C PHE A 214 1.56 -5.38 21.69
N ASP A 215 1.97 -6.44 22.40
CA ASP A 215 1.02 -7.42 22.95
C ASP A 215 0.06 -6.76 23.97
N VAL A 216 0.55 -5.79 24.76
CA VAL A 216 -0.27 -5.02 25.72
C VAL A 216 -1.17 -4.00 25.02
N ALA A 217 -0.70 -3.38 23.92
CA ALA A 217 -1.45 -2.34 23.22
C ALA A 217 -2.54 -2.88 22.27
N ASP A 218 -2.31 -4.04 21.65
CA ASP A 218 -3.19 -4.62 20.62
C ASP A 218 -3.99 -5.85 21.09
N GLY A 219 -3.74 -6.36 22.31
CA GLY A 219 -4.46 -7.52 22.87
C GLY A 219 -4.24 -8.83 22.09
N GLY A 220 -3.24 -8.89 21.22
CA GLY A 220 -2.94 -10.04 20.37
C GLY A 220 -1.71 -10.82 20.86
N HIS A 221 -1.74 -12.15 20.77
CA HIS A 221 -0.66 -13.05 21.20
C HIS A 221 0.37 -13.37 20.09
N TYR A 222 0.40 -12.59 19.01
CA TYR A 222 1.22 -12.93 17.84
C TYR A 222 2.72 -12.91 18.16
N TYR A 223 3.19 -11.89 18.88
CA TYR A 223 4.61 -11.78 19.20
C TYR A 223 5.03 -12.76 20.30
N ALA A 224 4.14 -13.06 21.25
CA ALA A 224 4.32 -14.18 22.17
C ALA A 224 4.54 -15.50 21.39
N ALA A 225 3.65 -15.84 20.46
CA ALA A 225 3.77 -17.08 19.67
C ALA A 225 5.04 -17.13 18.81
N LYS A 226 5.45 -16.02 18.20
CA LYS A 226 6.68 -15.93 17.39
C LYS A 226 7.93 -16.05 18.27
N ARG A 227 7.91 -15.51 19.50
CA ARG A 227 8.99 -15.63 20.48
C ARG A 227 9.13 -17.07 20.96
N ASP A 228 8.02 -17.72 21.27
CA ASP A 228 7.99 -19.11 21.76
C ASP A 228 8.52 -20.05 20.66
N ALA A 229 8.05 -19.90 19.42
CA ALA A 229 8.58 -20.64 18.28
C ALA A 229 10.10 -20.43 18.06
N ALA A 230 10.60 -19.21 18.27
CA ALA A 230 12.03 -18.92 18.16
C ALA A 230 12.86 -19.40 19.37
N PHE A 231 12.23 -19.60 20.53
CA PHE A 231 12.85 -20.20 21.71
C PHE A 231 12.96 -21.71 21.51
N ASP A 232 11.87 -22.37 21.12
CA ASP A 232 11.80 -23.80 20.83
C ASP A 232 12.79 -24.19 19.73
N ALA A 233 12.90 -23.39 18.65
CA ALA A 233 13.88 -23.63 17.59
C ALA A 233 15.35 -23.54 18.06
N ARG A 234 15.62 -22.88 19.18
CA ARG A 234 16.96 -22.76 19.78
C ARG A 234 17.19 -23.74 20.93
N HIS A 235 16.13 -24.36 21.45
CA HIS A 235 16.13 -25.25 22.62
C HIS A 235 15.23 -26.46 22.32
N PRO A 236 15.62 -27.33 21.37
CA PRO A 236 14.83 -28.48 20.94
C PRO A 236 14.71 -29.57 22.00
#